data_AF-A0A349FF11-F1
#
_entry.id   AF-A0A349FF11-F1
#
_cell.length_a   1.000
_cell.length_b   1.000
_cell.length_c   1.000
_cell.angle_alpha   90.00
_cell.angle_beta   90.00
_cell.angle_gamma   90.00
#
_symmetry.space_group_name_H-M   'P 1'
#
loop_
_entity.id
_entity.type
_entity.pdbx_description
1 polymer ?
#
loop_
_entity_poly.entity_id
_entity_poly.type
_entity_poly.pdbx_seq_one_letter_code
_entity_poly.pdbx_strand_id
1 'polypeptide(L)'
;MQTTSTNSNDSKTGIVFDIQKFSVNDGPGVRTAVFMKGCQMKCVWCHNPESLSSKRQLAFNAQKCTGCRRCEQVCPNDVHSFTADGRHIVNFDACQTCGLCVDACMQDALKIYGKEMSVDEV
;
A
#
# COMPACT_ATOMS: atom_id res chain seq x y z
N MET A 1 15.64 -39.37 -22.89
CA MET A 1 15.82 -39.17 -21.45
C MET A 1 16.50 -37.85 -21.23
N GLN A 2 15.75 -36.78 -20.98
CA GLN A 2 16.27 -35.53 -20.44
C GLN A 2 15.34 -35.16 -19.28
N THR A 3 15.88 -35.26 -18.08
CA THR A 3 15.25 -34.91 -16.82
C THR A 3 15.23 -33.39 -16.70
N THR A 4 14.07 -32.77 -16.89
CA THR A 4 13.87 -31.36 -16.53
C THR A 4 13.73 -31.29 -15.01
N SER A 5 14.84 -31.00 -14.34
CA SER A 5 14.88 -30.65 -12.92
C SER A 5 14.13 -29.34 -12.71
N THR A 6 12.91 -29.41 -12.17
CA THR A 6 12.20 -28.25 -11.64
C THR A 6 12.89 -27.83 -10.35
N ASN A 7 13.64 -26.73 -10.38
CA ASN A 7 14.13 -26.07 -9.16
C ASN A 7 12.94 -25.40 -8.46
N SER A 8 12.42 -26.04 -7.43
CA SER A 8 11.21 -25.67 -6.67
C SER A 8 11.44 -24.58 -5.62
N ASN A 9 12.23 -23.54 -5.92
CA ASN A 9 12.64 -22.56 -4.90
C ASN A 9 12.26 -21.10 -5.20
N ASP A 10 11.19 -20.87 -5.96
CA ASP A 10 10.49 -19.59 -5.95
C ASP A 10 9.49 -19.59 -4.77
N SER A 11 9.83 -18.86 -3.71
CA SER A 11 8.87 -18.62 -2.62
C SER A 11 7.68 -17.87 -3.18
N LYS A 12 6.46 -18.41 -2.99
CA LYS A 12 5.24 -17.79 -3.50
C LYS A 12 5.05 -16.43 -2.82
N THR A 13 4.83 -15.38 -3.60
CA THR A 13 4.61 -14.02 -3.10
C THR A 13 3.20 -13.51 -3.40
N GLY A 14 2.78 -12.50 -2.65
CA GLY A 14 1.54 -11.76 -2.86
C GLY A 14 1.65 -10.33 -2.30
N ILE A 15 0.69 -9.47 -2.65
CA ILE A 15 0.66 -8.08 -2.17
C ILE A 15 -0.37 -7.95 -1.05
N VAL A 16 0.11 -7.78 0.18
CA VAL A 16 -0.69 -7.66 1.41
C VAL A 16 -0.85 -6.18 1.76
N PHE A 17 -2.07 -5.71 2.02
CA PHE A 17 -2.30 -4.31 2.43
C PHE A 17 -2.59 -4.14 3.92
N ASP A 18 -3.02 -5.21 4.61
CA ASP A 18 -3.21 -5.20 6.06
C ASP A 18 -3.09 -6.63 6.63
N ILE A 19 -2.66 -6.73 7.90
CA ILE A 19 -2.67 -7.98 8.67
C ILE A 19 -3.29 -7.68 10.03
N GLN A 20 -4.49 -8.21 10.25
CA GLN A 20 -5.23 -8.01 11.49
C GLN A 20 -5.10 -9.23 12.38
N LYS A 21 -4.34 -9.07 13.46
CA LYS A 21 -4.22 -10.09 14.52
C LYS A 21 -5.44 -10.00 15.44
N PHE A 22 -5.88 -11.15 15.96
CA PHE A 22 -7.02 -11.25 16.88
C PHE A 22 -8.37 -10.79 16.29
N SER A 23 -8.57 -10.95 14.97
CA SER A 23 -9.88 -10.70 14.35
C SER A 23 -10.91 -11.71 14.89
N VAL A 24 -12.02 -11.18 15.38
CA VAL A 24 -13.22 -11.94 15.81
C VAL A 24 -14.39 -11.78 14.84
N ASN A 25 -14.31 -10.80 13.93
CA ASN A 25 -15.41 -10.44 13.04
C ASN A 25 -15.34 -11.17 11.69
N ASP A 26 -14.16 -11.60 11.25
CA ASP A 26 -13.96 -12.18 9.92
C ASP A 26 -14.17 -13.72 9.86
N GLY A 27 -15.10 -14.25 10.67
CA GLY A 27 -15.46 -15.69 10.75
C GLY A 27 -15.63 -16.26 12.18
N PRO A 28 -15.56 -17.58 12.40
CA PRO A 28 -15.65 -18.18 13.73
C PRO A 28 -14.34 -18.12 14.54
N GLY A 29 -14.40 -17.78 15.83
CA GLY A 29 -13.23 -17.78 16.74
C GLY A 29 -12.28 -16.59 16.56
N VAL A 30 -11.13 -16.62 17.24
CA VAL A 30 -10.06 -15.61 17.16
C VAL A 30 -9.06 -16.01 16.10
N ARG A 31 -8.79 -15.15 15.12
CA ARG A 31 -7.87 -15.45 14.00
C ARG A 31 -6.93 -14.30 13.66
N THR A 32 -5.93 -14.60 12.84
CA THR A 32 -5.21 -13.59 12.06
C THR A 32 -5.83 -13.53 10.67
N ALA A 33 -6.28 -12.36 10.25
CA ALA A 33 -6.79 -12.11 8.91
C ALA A 33 -5.71 -11.40 8.08
N VAL A 34 -5.41 -11.95 6.91
CA VAL A 34 -4.43 -11.40 5.96
C VAL A 34 -5.19 -10.81 4.79
N PHE A 35 -5.09 -9.49 4.62
CA PHE A 35 -5.82 -8.77 3.61
C PHE A 35 -4.94 -8.51 2.38
N MET A 36 -5.35 -9.08 1.24
CA MET A 36 -4.60 -9.02 -0.02
C MET A 36 -5.16 -7.98 -0.98
N LYS A 37 -4.29 -7.42 -1.82
CA LYS A 37 -4.66 -6.54 -2.93
C LYS A 37 -5.21 -7.34 -4.13
N GLY A 38 -6.01 -6.67 -4.96
CA GLY A 38 -6.62 -7.23 -6.16
C GLY A 38 -8.01 -7.84 -5.97
N CYS A 39 -8.81 -7.37 -5.02
CA CYS A 39 -10.19 -7.81 -4.80
C CYS A 39 -11.02 -7.73 -6.10
N GLN A 40 -11.65 -8.85 -6.48
CA GLN A 40 -12.40 -8.93 -7.74
C GLN A 40 -13.84 -8.38 -7.63
N MET A 41 -14.27 -8.01 -6.42
CA MET A 41 -15.61 -7.50 -6.16
C MET A 41 -15.68 -5.99 -6.37
N LYS A 42 -16.81 -5.50 -6.91
CA LYS A 42 -17.10 -4.07 -7.12
C LYS A 42 -18.30 -3.63 -6.28
N CYS A 43 -18.19 -3.78 -4.96
CA CYS A 43 -19.26 -3.44 -4.03
C CYS A 43 -19.63 -1.96 -4.14
N VAL A 44 -20.93 -1.63 -4.07
CA VAL A 44 -21.43 -0.23 -4.06
C VAL A 44 -20.86 0.55 -2.88
N TRP A 45 -20.72 -0.12 -1.74
CA TRP A 45 -20.04 0.42 -0.57
C TRP A 45 -18.88 -0.50 -0.19
N CYS A 46 -17.70 -0.19 -0.72
CA CYS A 46 -16.50 -0.96 -0.45
C CYS A 46 -15.96 -0.63 0.95
N HIS A 47 -15.83 -1.64 1.80
CA HIS A 47 -15.22 -1.48 3.12
C HIS A 47 -13.72 -1.24 3.05
N ASN A 48 -13.05 -1.89 2.08
CA ASN A 48 -11.60 -1.84 1.86
C ASN A 48 -11.29 -1.41 0.42
N PRO A 49 -11.54 -0.15 0.03
CA PRO A 49 -11.31 0.32 -1.34
C PRO A 49 -9.85 0.20 -1.80
N GLU A 50 -8.90 0.23 -0.88
CA GLU A 50 -7.47 0.00 -1.11
C GLU A 50 -7.16 -1.42 -1.62
N SER A 51 -8.08 -2.37 -1.48
CA SER A 51 -7.93 -3.73 -1.96
C SER A 51 -8.23 -3.88 -3.46
N LEU A 52 -8.92 -2.93 -4.10
CA LEU A 52 -9.44 -3.07 -5.47
C LEU A 52 -8.33 -3.20 -6.51
N SER A 53 -7.32 -2.34 -6.44
CA SER A 53 -6.16 -2.44 -7.32
C SER A 53 -5.25 -3.58 -6.85
N SER A 54 -4.71 -4.36 -7.79
CA SER A 54 -3.65 -5.31 -7.50
C SER A 54 -2.28 -4.66 -7.28
N LYS A 55 -2.12 -3.37 -7.62
CA LYS A 55 -0.84 -2.65 -7.51
C LYS A 55 -0.66 -2.00 -6.14
N ARG A 56 0.59 -1.82 -5.72
CA ARG A 56 0.92 -0.92 -4.60
C ARG A 56 0.46 0.50 -4.93
N GLN A 57 -0.03 1.24 -3.93
CA GLN A 57 -0.57 2.58 -4.14
C GLN A 57 -0.17 3.50 -3.00
N LEU A 58 0.26 4.72 -3.35
CA LEU A 58 0.37 5.80 -2.39
C LEU A 58 -1.04 6.33 -2.07
N ALA A 59 -1.31 6.56 -0.80
CA ALA A 59 -2.48 7.24 -0.30
C ALA A 59 -2.07 8.52 0.41
N PHE A 60 -2.94 9.53 0.34
CA PHE A 60 -2.75 10.83 0.95
C PHE A 60 -4.00 11.22 1.73
N ASN A 61 -3.83 11.59 2.99
CA ASN A 61 -4.86 12.14 3.86
C ASN A 61 -4.59 13.62 4.10
N ALA A 62 -5.32 14.48 3.38
CA ALA A 62 -5.19 15.93 3.48
C ALA A 62 -5.46 16.48 4.88
N GLN A 63 -6.31 15.83 5.68
CA GLN A 63 -6.65 16.30 7.04
C GLN A 63 -5.48 16.19 8.02
N LYS A 64 -4.52 15.29 7.74
CA LYS A 64 -3.30 15.13 8.55
C LYS A 64 -2.14 15.99 8.04
N CYS A 65 -2.24 16.56 6.85
CA CYS A 65 -1.14 17.28 6.24
C CYS A 65 -1.01 18.70 6.82
N THR A 66 0.17 19.05 7.32
CA THR A 66 0.47 20.39 7.85
C THR A 66 1.11 21.33 6.83
N GLY A 67 1.32 20.87 5.59
CA GLY A 67 1.94 21.70 4.55
C GLY A 67 3.46 21.89 4.72
N CYS A 68 4.15 21.02 5.46
CA CYS A 68 5.59 21.19 5.75
C CYS A 68 6.54 20.99 4.54
N ARG A 69 6.01 20.57 3.39
CA ARG A 69 6.72 20.37 2.11
C ARG A 69 7.89 19.37 2.10
N ARG A 70 8.11 18.62 3.17
CA ARG A 70 9.19 17.63 3.21
C ARG A 70 9.04 16.54 2.14
N CYS A 71 7.81 16.13 1.83
CA CYS A 71 7.52 15.16 0.77
C CYS A 71 7.91 15.65 -0.64
N GLU A 72 7.80 16.95 -0.91
CA GLU A 72 8.26 17.58 -2.16
C GLU A 72 9.79 17.51 -2.27
N GLN A 73 10.51 17.72 -1.17
CA GLN A 73 11.98 17.72 -1.17
C GLN A 73 12.61 16.33 -1.36
N VAL A 74 11.94 15.26 -0.91
CA VAL A 74 12.52 13.90 -0.91
C VAL A 74 12.03 13.03 -2.07
N CYS A 75 11.06 13.50 -2.87
CA CYS A 75 10.47 12.68 -3.91
C CYS A 75 11.32 12.71 -5.19
N PRO A 76 11.89 11.58 -5.62
CA PRO A 76 12.73 11.55 -6.82
C PRO A 76 11.94 11.66 -8.14
N ASN A 77 10.61 11.63 -8.07
CA ASN A 77 9.72 11.67 -9.23
C ASN A 77 8.86 12.95 -9.28
N ASP A 78 9.14 13.93 -8.41
CA ASP A 78 8.46 15.23 -8.38
C ASP A 78 6.92 15.16 -8.35
N VAL A 79 6.36 14.14 -7.66
CA VAL A 79 4.91 13.92 -7.64
C VAL A 79 4.16 14.75 -6.61
N HIS A 80 4.87 15.47 -5.75
CA HIS A 80 4.28 16.31 -4.71
C HIS A 80 4.52 17.77 -5.06
N SER A 81 3.44 18.55 -5.05
CA SER A 81 3.50 20.00 -5.27
C SER A 81 2.57 20.74 -4.32
N PHE A 82 2.82 22.03 -4.13
CA PHE A 82 2.05 22.86 -3.21
C PHE A 82 1.57 24.13 -3.90
N THR A 83 0.29 24.43 -3.74
CA THR A 83 -0.31 25.67 -4.24
C THR A 83 0.12 26.89 -3.41
N ALA A 84 -0.19 28.09 -3.91
CA ALA A 84 0.10 29.34 -3.21
C ALA A 84 -0.60 29.45 -1.85
N ASP A 85 -1.79 28.87 -1.70
CA ASP A 85 -2.54 28.77 -0.43
C ASP A 85 -2.08 27.62 0.48
N GLY A 86 -0.98 26.93 0.12
CA GLY A 86 -0.37 25.88 0.95
C GLY A 86 -1.02 24.51 0.83
N ARG A 87 -1.95 24.30 -0.11
CA ARG A 87 -2.59 23.00 -0.34
C ARG A 87 -1.65 22.04 -1.03
N HIS A 88 -1.55 20.83 -0.48
CA HIS A 88 -0.74 19.74 -1.05
C HIS A 88 -1.49 19.03 -2.18
N ILE A 89 -0.86 18.94 -3.35
CA ILE A 89 -1.31 18.20 -4.52
C ILE A 89 -0.36 17.02 -4.75
N VAL A 90 -0.93 15.86 -5.10
CA VAL A 90 -0.16 14.64 -5.40
C VAL A 90 -0.55 14.12 -6.78
N ASN A 91 0.43 13.95 -7.66
CA ASN A 91 0.26 13.25 -8.94
C ASN A 91 0.45 11.74 -8.74
N PHE A 92 -0.65 11.03 -8.48
CA PHE A 92 -0.59 9.58 -8.21
C PHE A 92 -0.16 8.76 -9.42
N ASP A 93 -0.44 9.21 -10.64
CA ASP A 93 -0.14 8.46 -11.86
C ASP A 93 1.37 8.35 -12.14
N ALA A 94 2.15 9.35 -11.69
CA ALA A 94 3.60 9.36 -11.80
C ALA A 94 4.32 8.69 -10.60
N CYS A 95 3.58 8.27 -9.58
CA CYS A 95 4.18 7.72 -8.35
C CYS A 95 4.68 6.29 -8.54
N GLN A 96 5.99 6.07 -8.32
CA GLN A 96 6.60 4.74 -8.36
C GLN A 96 6.52 3.98 -7.02
N THR A 97 5.80 4.50 -6.02
CA THR A 97 5.64 3.86 -4.69
C THR A 97 6.97 3.53 -3.97
N CYS A 98 7.97 4.42 -4.13
CA CYS A 98 9.30 4.23 -3.53
C CYS A 98 9.33 4.36 -1.99
N GLY A 99 8.36 5.04 -1.37
CA GLY A 99 8.24 5.13 0.09
C GLY A 99 8.95 6.32 0.75
N LEU A 100 9.87 7.00 0.07
CA LEU A 100 10.65 8.10 0.67
C LEU A 100 9.78 9.22 1.27
N CYS A 101 8.66 9.57 0.62
CA CYS A 101 7.74 10.58 1.13
C CYS A 101 6.92 10.10 2.34
N VAL A 102 6.70 8.79 2.47
CA VAL A 102 6.04 8.17 3.64
C VAL A 102 6.97 8.25 4.84
N ASP A 103 8.22 7.81 4.69
CA ASP A 103 9.22 7.84 5.77
C ASP A 103 9.50 9.27 6.27
N ALA A 104 9.44 10.23 5.36
CA ALA A 104 9.67 11.63 5.69
C ALA A 104 8.45 12.33 6.33
N CYS A 105 7.25 11.74 6.26
CA CYS A 105 6.02 12.36 6.73
C CYS A 105 5.80 12.11 8.22
N MET A 106 6.11 13.11 9.05
CA MET A 106 5.93 13.03 10.51
C MET A 106 4.47 13.07 10.99
N GLN A 107 3.50 13.17 10.07
CA GLN A 107 2.07 13.31 10.40
C GLN A 107 1.26 12.07 9.98
N ASP A 108 1.90 11.05 9.41
CA ASP A 108 1.22 9.89 8.82
C ASP A 108 0.12 10.29 7.81
N ALA A 109 0.33 11.41 7.11
CA ALA A 109 -0.56 11.89 6.06
C ALA A 109 -0.36 11.11 4.76
N LEU A 110 0.78 10.43 4.60
CA LEU A 110 1.12 9.60 3.45
C LEU A 110 1.27 8.15 3.90
N LYS A 111 0.74 7.21 3.11
CA LYS A 111 0.84 5.76 3.38
C LYS A 111 0.93 5.00 2.06
N ILE A 112 1.72 3.94 2.00
CA ILE A 112 1.65 2.97 0.89
C ILE A 112 0.75 1.81 1.30
N TYR A 113 -0.28 1.55 0.50
CA TYR A 113 -1.08 0.33 0.59
C TYR A 113 -0.51 -0.73 -0.34
N GLY A 114 -0.19 -1.89 0.24
CA GLY A 114 0.41 -3.01 -0.46
C GLY A 114 1.91 -3.12 -0.16
N LYS A 115 2.26 -4.22 0.49
CA LYS A 115 3.60 -4.73 0.69
C LYS A 115 3.69 -6.09 -0.01
N GLU A 116 4.69 -6.28 -0.85
CA GLU A 116 4.98 -7.61 -1.38
C GLU A 116 5.55 -8.45 -0.24
N MET A 117 4.97 -9.62 -0.03
CA MET A 117 5.33 -10.54 1.04
C MET A 117 5.34 -11.96 0.49
N SER A 118 6.33 -12.74 0.92
CA SER A 118 6.38 -14.19 0.76
C SER A 118 5.48 -14.90 1.77
N VAL A 119 5.19 -16.19 1.52
CA VAL A 119 4.46 -17.04 2.46
C VAL A 119 5.14 -17.09 3.84
N ASP A 120 6.47 -17.03 3.88
CA ASP A 120 7.25 -17.13 5.12
C ASP A 120 7.25 -15.84 5.95
N GLU A 121 6.87 -14.71 5.35
CA GLU A 121 6.83 -13.40 6.02
C GLU A 121 5.48 -13.08 6.69
N VAL A 122 4.46 -13.90 6.47
CA VAL A 122 3.08 -13.68 6.92
C VAL A 122 2.75 -14.52 8.15
#